data_AF-A0A7C7XYE9-F1
#
_entry.id   AF-A0A7C7XYE9-F1
#
_cell.length_a   1.000
_cell.length_b   1.000
_cell.length_c   1.000
_cell.angle_alpha   90.00
_cell.angle_beta   90.00
_cell.angle_gamma   90.00
#
_symmetry.space_group_name_H-M   'P 1'
#
loop_
_entity.id
_entity.type
_entity.pdbx_description
1 polymer ?
#
loop_
_entity_poly.entity_id
_entity_poly.type
_entity_poly.pdbx_seq_one_letter_code
_entity_poly.pdbx_strand_id
1 'polypeptide(L)'
;MATTSIGVSAFHMPPPVRSWSNSWWIASVPIGLVLSWRVVDGVVHRRDEVAWWLGAGTAFMMVSQIFPFYFVVADRYLYFILPGLLVASLLWWGDIKRLVGRRFEALQSRVPLAGLGVRVAIVLLLVLFAVRSGERAELWKNEDSLTFESAINYPAGATGNLVRGLQLLGKGDLDGAFPELREVVNSGHHQYIDLFALPGLAPYLQDKRIVRLRHRVARLTIEQFEGDRALTQHQMRSVGSAHFYIGDYDSAITVLEDALRRGGPHREAILADLELIRRTQRDRG
;
A
#
# COMPACT_ATOMS: atom_id res chain seq x y z
N MET A 1 2.23 10.67 -1.14
CA MET A 1 2.62 9.96 -2.39
C MET A 1 3.28 10.87 -3.42
N ALA A 2 2.71 12.04 -3.77
CA ALA A 2 3.31 12.95 -4.76
C ALA A 2 4.54 13.75 -4.29
N THR A 3 4.93 13.61 -3.02
CA THR A 3 5.90 14.50 -2.34
C THR A 3 6.98 13.75 -1.54
N THR A 4 7.04 12.42 -1.66
CA THR A 4 7.96 11.59 -0.86
C THR A 4 9.09 11.05 -1.71
N SER A 5 10.29 11.03 -1.14
CA SER A 5 11.52 11.23 -1.90
C SER A 5 12.21 10.01 -2.48
N ILE A 6 11.50 8.89 -2.53
CA ILE A 6 12.02 7.58 -2.94
C ILE A 6 10.92 6.96 -3.78
N GLY A 7 11.28 6.27 -4.86
CA GLY A 7 10.34 5.66 -5.80
C GLY A 7 9.18 4.95 -5.10
N VAL A 8 8.01 4.98 -5.75
CA VAL A 8 6.79 4.36 -5.23
C VAL A 8 7.00 2.84 -5.20
N SER A 9 7.39 2.28 -4.06
CA SER A 9 7.34 0.83 -3.81
C SER A 9 5.95 0.45 -3.31
N ALA A 10 5.54 -0.81 -3.48
CA ALA A 10 4.18 -1.26 -3.18
C ALA A 10 3.81 -1.12 -1.69
N PHE A 11 4.78 -1.25 -0.78
CA PHE A 11 4.58 -1.04 0.67
C PHE A 11 5.25 0.25 1.14
N HIS A 12 4.91 1.34 0.47
CA HIS A 12 5.50 2.66 0.72
C HIS A 12 5.34 3.07 2.19
N MET A 13 6.47 3.26 2.88
CA MET A 13 6.54 3.80 4.24
C MET A 13 7.41 5.06 4.24
N PRO A 14 6.97 6.14 3.59
CA PRO A 14 7.83 7.30 3.44
C PRO A 14 8.08 7.94 4.79
N PRO A 15 9.29 8.43 5.06
CA PRO A 15 9.45 9.37 6.14
C PRO A 15 8.53 10.58 5.88
N PRO A 16 7.91 11.15 6.93
CA PRO A 16 7.11 12.36 6.78
C PRO A 16 7.96 13.46 6.14
N VAL A 17 7.34 14.34 5.34
CA VAL A 17 8.03 15.51 4.78
C VAL A 17 8.45 16.40 5.96
N ARG A 18 9.73 16.35 6.33
CA ARG A 18 10.26 17.09 7.49
C ARG A 18 10.62 18.55 7.17
N SER A 19 10.66 18.91 5.88
CA SER A 19 11.11 20.23 5.44
C SER A 19 10.43 20.66 4.13
N TRP A 20 10.15 21.96 4.03
CA TRP A 20 9.74 22.63 2.80
C TRP A 20 10.80 22.55 1.69
N SER A 21 12.07 22.31 2.06
CA SER A 21 13.18 22.13 1.11
C SER A 21 13.25 20.73 0.50
N ASN A 22 12.29 19.85 0.78
CA ASN A 22 12.25 18.53 0.17
C ASN A 22 12.14 18.67 -1.35
N SER A 23 13.04 18.04 -2.10
CA SER A 23 13.12 18.17 -3.56
C SER A 23 11.83 17.76 -4.28
N TRP A 24 11.08 16.81 -3.71
CA TRP A 24 9.81 16.34 -4.27
C TRP A 24 8.65 17.24 -3.91
N TRP A 25 8.67 17.85 -2.73
CA TRP A 25 7.76 18.96 -2.43
C TRP A 25 7.97 20.08 -3.44
N ILE A 26 9.22 20.52 -3.64
CA ILE A 26 9.57 21.56 -4.61
C ILE A 26 9.16 21.17 -6.02
N ALA A 27 9.40 19.93 -6.46
CA ALA A 27 9.03 19.46 -7.79
C ALA A 27 7.50 19.34 -7.98
N SER A 28 6.75 19.05 -6.92
CA SER A 28 5.29 18.92 -6.98
C SER A 28 4.58 20.27 -7.14
N VAL A 29 5.14 21.35 -6.59
CA VAL A 29 4.55 22.71 -6.66
C VAL A 29 4.35 23.19 -8.12
N PRO A 30 5.35 23.22 -9.01
CA PRO A 30 5.15 23.68 -10.38
C PRO A 30 4.19 22.77 -11.16
N ILE A 31 4.22 21.46 -10.92
CA ILE A 31 3.27 20.52 -11.54
C ILE A 31 1.83 20.84 -11.07
N GLY A 32 1.64 21.02 -9.77
CA GLY A 32 0.36 21.39 -9.18
C GLY A 32 -0.16 22.73 -9.70
N LEU A 33 0.72 23.73 -9.84
CA LEU A 33 0.37 25.04 -10.41
C LEU A 33 -0.05 24.91 -11.89
N VAL A 34 0.68 24.15 -12.70
CA VAL A 34 0.34 23.93 -14.11
C VAL A 34 -1.01 23.22 -14.26
N LEU A 35 -1.24 22.17 -13.49
CA LEU A 35 -2.52 21.45 -13.50
C LEU A 35 -3.67 22.35 -13.03
N SER A 36 -3.47 23.11 -11.95
CA SER A 36 -4.48 24.04 -11.43
C SER A 36 -4.81 25.13 -12.45
N TRP A 37 -3.78 25.75 -13.03
CA TRP A 37 -3.96 26.72 -14.12
C TRP A 37 -4.73 26.11 -15.28
N ARG A 38 -4.40 24.87 -15.68
CA ARG A 38 -5.08 24.21 -16.79
C ARG A 38 -6.55 23.95 -16.50
N VAL A 39 -6.89 23.55 -15.28
CA VAL A 39 -8.28 23.39 -14.84
C VAL A 39 -9.02 24.73 -14.90
N VAL A 40 -8.43 25.80 -14.36
CA VAL A 40 -9.04 27.14 -14.41
C VAL A 40 -9.23 27.62 -15.85
N ASP A 41 -8.21 27.50 -16.69
CA ASP A 41 -8.27 27.84 -18.13
C ASP A 41 -9.39 27.05 -18.83
N GLY A 42 -9.48 25.75 -18.57
CA GLY A 42 -10.52 24.91 -19.12
C GLY A 42 -11.93 25.31 -18.65
N VAL A 43 -12.09 25.70 -17.38
CA VAL A 43 -13.39 26.15 -16.83
C VAL A 43 -13.81 27.45 -17.48
N VAL A 44 -12.91 28.44 -17.52
CA VAL A 44 -13.14 29.75 -18.14
C VAL A 44 -13.56 29.62 -19.60
N HIS A 45 -12.93 28.71 -20.33
CA HIS A 45 -13.20 28.47 -21.74
C HIS A 45 -14.19 27.33 -22.02
N ARG A 46 -14.84 26.77 -20.98
CA ARG A 46 -15.85 25.70 -21.09
C ARG A 46 -15.37 24.49 -21.91
N ARG A 47 -14.17 23.98 -21.62
CA ARG A 47 -13.59 22.82 -22.31
C ARG A 47 -14.01 21.51 -21.66
N ASP A 48 -14.28 20.49 -22.48
CA ASP A 48 -14.75 19.18 -22.01
C ASP A 48 -13.73 18.44 -21.13
N GLU A 49 -12.44 18.68 -21.32
CA GLU A 49 -11.37 18.05 -20.52
C GLU A 49 -11.41 18.40 -19.03
N VAL A 50 -12.09 19.48 -18.64
CA VAL A 50 -12.22 19.88 -17.24
C VAL A 50 -12.91 18.82 -16.42
N ALA A 51 -13.96 18.19 -16.94
CA ALA A 51 -14.65 17.11 -16.23
C ALA A 51 -13.69 15.96 -15.89
N TRP A 52 -12.76 15.66 -16.80
CA TRP A 52 -11.76 14.60 -16.62
C TRP A 52 -10.66 14.99 -15.64
N TRP A 53 -10.16 16.23 -15.68
CA TRP A 53 -9.21 16.74 -14.69
C TRP A 53 -9.81 16.79 -13.28
N LEU A 54 -11.06 17.25 -13.15
CA LEU A 54 -11.78 17.27 -11.87
C LEU A 54 -12.05 15.85 -11.37
N GLY A 55 -12.41 14.92 -12.25
CA GLY A 55 -12.55 13.50 -11.92
C GLY A 55 -11.26 12.88 -11.41
N ALA A 56 -10.14 13.11 -12.11
CA ALA A 56 -8.82 12.65 -11.69
C ALA A 56 -8.40 13.27 -10.34
N GLY A 57 -8.64 14.58 -10.16
CA GLY A 57 -8.34 15.28 -8.91
C GLY A 57 -9.18 14.78 -7.74
N THR A 58 -10.49 14.56 -7.94
CA THR A 58 -11.39 14.01 -6.91
C THR A 58 -10.97 12.60 -6.53
N ALA A 59 -10.67 11.74 -7.51
CA ALA A 59 -10.16 10.40 -7.26
C ALA A 59 -8.83 10.46 -6.49
N PHE A 60 -7.91 11.34 -6.88
CA PHE A 60 -6.64 11.53 -6.18
C PHE A 60 -6.82 12.03 -4.74
N MET A 61 -7.76 12.94 -4.46
CA MET A 61 -8.06 13.40 -3.10
C MET A 61 -8.42 12.23 -2.18
N MET A 62 -9.19 11.26 -2.69
CA MET A 62 -9.54 10.05 -1.93
C MET A 62 -8.30 9.19 -1.62
N VAL A 63 -7.40 9.01 -2.60
CA VAL A 63 -6.15 8.24 -2.41
C VAL A 63 -5.17 8.92 -1.48
N SER A 64 -5.07 10.24 -1.58
CA SER A 64 -4.17 11.05 -0.77
C SER A 64 -4.58 11.11 0.70
N GLN A 65 -5.67 10.42 1.09
CA GLN A 65 -6.21 10.38 2.44
C GLN A 65 -6.56 11.77 3.00
N ILE A 66 -6.81 12.76 2.13
CA ILE A 66 -7.49 14.00 2.53
C ILE A 66 -8.85 13.64 3.15
N PHE A 67 -9.46 12.56 2.66
CA PHE A 67 -10.57 11.88 3.32
C PHE A 67 -10.07 10.55 3.91
N PRO A 68 -10.23 10.31 5.22
CA PRO A 68 -9.79 9.07 5.84
C PRO A 68 -10.67 7.89 5.37
N PHE A 69 -10.07 6.91 4.68
CA PHE A 69 -10.71 5.64 4.38
C PHE A 69 -10.11 4.53 5.27
N TYR A 70 -10.98 3.73 5.88
CA TYR A 70 -10.59 2.61 6.73
C TYR A 70 -9.92 1.47 5.96
N PHE A 71 -10.34 1.24 4.72
CA PHE A 71 -9.77 0.23 3.83
C PHE A 71 -9.08 0.95 2.68
N VAL A 72 -7.77 1.12 2.79
CA VAL A 72 -6.95 1.55 1.66
C VAL A 72 -6.94 0.40 0.66
N VAL A 73 -7.77 0.51 -0.37
CA VAL A 73 -7.79 -0.40 -1.52
C VAL A 73 -6.54 -0.12 -2.37
N ALA A 74 -5.37 -0.49 -1.84
CA ALA A 74 -4.05 0.02 -2.20
C ALA A 74 -3.78 0.10 -3.72
N ASP A 75 -4.34 -0.82 -4.51
CA ASP A 75 -4.11 -0.88 -5.95
C ASP A 75 -5.27 -0.38 -6.82
N ARG A 76 -6.51 -0.32 -6.32
CA ARG A 76 -7.67 -0.08 -7.20
C ARG A 76 -7.95 1.40 -7.47
N TYR A 77 -7.37 2.32 -6.71
CA TYR A 77 -7.67 3.74 -6.90
C TYR A 77 -7.05 4.34 -8.17
N LEU A 78 -5.95 3.75 -8.66
CA LEU A 78 -5.35 4.18 -9.92
C LEU A 78 -6.32 3.99 -11.09
N TYR A 79 -7.27 3.04 -11.01
CA TYR A 79 -8.28 2.85 -12.05
C TYR A 79 -9.20 4.04 -12.26
N PHE A 80 -9.34 4.93 -11.27
CA PHE A 80 -10.17 6.13 -11.41
C PHE A 80 -9.33 7.35 -11.83
N ILE A 81 -8.09 7.42 -11.38
CA ILE A 81 -7.18 8.52 -11.71
C ILE A 81 -6.68 8.40 -13.15
N LEU A 82 -6.27 7.19 -13.57
CA LEU A 82 -5.61 6.98 -14.86
C LEU A 82 -6.50 7.31 -16.07
N PRO A 83 -7.77 6.88 -16.17
CA PRO A 83 -8.64 7.28 -17.28
C PRO A 83 -8.86 8.78 -17.32
N GLY A 84 -9.06 9.41 -16.14
CA GLY A 84 -9.19 10.86 -16.03
C GLY A 84 -7.96 11.60 -16.57
N LEU A 85 -6.77 11.23 -16.09
CA LEU A 85 -5.52 11.82 -16.57
C LEU A 85 -5.28 11.54 -18.07
N LEU A 86 -5.56 10.33 -18.54
CA LEU A 86 -5.35 9.92 -19.93
C LEU A 86 -6.25 10.72 -20.87
N VAL A 87 -7.56 10.74 -20.63
CA VAL A 87 -8.52 11.44 -21.48
C VAL A 87 -8.27 12.96 -21.43
N ALA A 88 -8.07 13.52 -20.25
CA ALA A 88 -7.78 14.95 -20.11
C ALA A 88 -6.47 15.33 -20.84
N SER A 89 -5.44 14.49 -20.75
CA SER A 89 -4.18 14.71 -21.47
C SER A 89 -4.33 14.58 -22.99
N LEU A 90 -5.13 13.64 -23.48
CA LEU A 90 -5.40 13.48 -24.91
C LEU A 90 -6.15 14.68 -25.50
N LEU A 91 -7.15 15.19 -24.78
CA LEU A 91 -7.90 16.39 -25.16
C LEU A 91 -6.99 17.63 -25.14
N TRP A 92 -6.22 17.79 -24.06
CA TRP A 92 -5.26 18.88 -23.94
C TRP A 92 -4.19 18.85 -25.05
N TRP A 93 -3.72 17.65 -25.43
CA TRP A 93 -2.78 17.47 -26.52
C TRP A 93 -3.32 17.96 -27.86
N GLY A 94 -4.62 17.85 -28.11
CA GLY A 94 -5.28 18.43 -29.27
C GLY A 94 -5.18 19.97 -29.32
N ASP A 95 -5.27 20.62 -28.17
CA ASP A 95 -5.10 22.08 -28.05
C ASP A 95 -3.64 22.49 -28.20
N ILE A 96 -2.72 21.73 -27.60
CA ILE A 96 -1.27 21.93 -27.78
C ILE A 96 -0.94 21.81 -29.26
N LYS A 97 -1.43 20.79 -29.97
CA LYS A 97 -1.22 20.65 -31.42
C LYS A 97 -1.74 21.84 -32.22
N ARG A 98 -2.88 22.43 -31.84
CA ARG A 98 -3.43 23.62 -32.51
C ARG A 98 -2.60 24.88 -32.23
N LEU A 99 -2.18 25.08 -30.99
CA LEU A 99 -1.35 26.22 -30.57
C LEU A 99 0.07 26.13 -31.15
N VAL A 100 0.67 24.95 -31.02
CA VAL A 100 2.00 24.63 -31.52
C VAL A 100 1.95 24.61 -33.04
N GLY A 101 1.03 23.93 -33.72
CA GLY A 101 0.96 23.89 -35.18
C GLY A 101 1.04 25.26 -35.84
N ARG A 102 0.24 26.23 -35.38
CA ARG A 102 0.26 27.62 -35.89
C ARG A 102 1.59 28.36 -35.64
N ARG A 103 2.24 28.10 -34.50
CA ARG A 103 3.53 28.73 -34.15
C ARG A 103 4.73 27.97 -34.69
N PHE A 104 4.61 26.66 -34.87
CA PHE A 104 5.66 25.74 -35.29
C PHE A 104 5.80 25.78 -36.80
N GLU A 105 4.72 25.95 -37.57
CA GLU A 105 4.84 26.31 -39.00
C GLU A 105 5.63 27.62 -39.17
N ALA A 106 5.41 28.61 -38.30
CA ALA A 106 6.15 29.86 -38.29
C ALA A 106 7.61 29.70 -37.79
N LEU A 107 7.88 28.89 -36.75
CA LEU A 107 9.23 28.69 -36.17
C LEU A 107 10.10 27.66 -36.90
N GLN A 108 9.50 26.64 -37.52
CA GLN A 108 10.20 25.58 -38.25
C GLN A 108 10.94 26.14 -39.46
N SER A 109 10.53 27.31 -39.95
CA SER A 109 11.27 28.08 -40.96
C SER A 109 12.54 28.77 -40.42
N ARG A 110 12.71 28.93 -39.09
CA ARG A 110 13.80 29.74 -38.50
C ARG A 110 14.73 29.02 -37.53
N VAL A 111 14.32 27.93 -36.88
CA VAL A 111 15.19 27.21 -35.92
C VAL A 111 14.98 25.69 -35.97
N PRO A 112 15.49 24.98 -36.99
CA PRO A 112 15.23 23.55 -37.21
C PRO A 112 15.85 22.63 -36.12
N LEU A 113 16.94 23.06 -35.46
CA LEU A 113 17.68 22.22 -34.51
C LEU A 113 17.07 22.19 -33.09
N ALA A 114 16.52 23.30 -32.60
CA ALA A 114 15.96 23.35 -31.24
C ALA A 114 14.68 22.52 -31.09
N GLY A 115 13.84 22.49 -32.14
CA GLY A 115 12.63 21.65 -32.16
C GLY A 115 12.92 20.16 -32.22
N LEU A 116 14.06 19.77 -32.81
CA LEU A 116 14.52 18.38 -32.82
C LEU A 116 14.88 17.91 -31.41
N GLY A 117 15.60 18.73 -30.64
CA GLY A 117 16.01 18.41 -29.27
C GLY A 117 14.83 18.09 -28.35
N VAL A 118 13.76 18.89 -28.38
CA VAL A 118 12.56 18.66 -27.56
C VAL A 118 11.83 17.37 -27.95
N ARG A 119 11.68 17.10 -29.26
CA ARG A 119 11.04 15.87 -29.74
C ARG A 119 11.84 14.63 -29.33
N VAL A 120 13.16 14.69 -29.50
CA VAL A 120 14.07 13.62 -29.06
C VAL A 120 13.96 13.41 -27.55
N ALA A 121 13.93 14.48 -26.75
CA ALA A 121 13.75 14.38 -25.31
C ALA A 121 12.41 13.72 -24.92
N ILE A 122 11.30 14.09 -25.57
CA ILE A 122 9.99 13.46 -25.32
C ILE A 122 10.01 11.97 -25.68
N VAL A 123 10.53 11.61 -26.85
CA VAL A 123 10.62 10.21 -27.27
C VAL A 123 11.50 9.41 -26.31
N LEU A 124 12.65 9.96 -25.90
CA LEU A 124 13.52 9.34 -24.90
C LEU A 124 12.81 9.15 -23.56
N LEU A 125 12.05 10.14 -23.09
CA LEU A 125 11.26 10.03 -21.86
C LEU A 125 10.19 8.94 -21.97
N LEU A 126 9.50 8.83 -23.10
CA LEU A 126 8.49 7.79 -23.33
C LEU A 126 9.11 6.39 -23.41
N VAL A 127 10.26 6.24 -24.09
CA VAL A 127 11.00 4.98 -24.15
C VAL A 127 11.50 4.61 -22.75
N LEU A 128 12.10 5.55 -22.01
CA LEU A 128 12.57 5.32 -20.65
C LEU A 128 11.40 4.93 -19.74
N PHE A 129 10.26 5.61 -19.84
CA PHE A 129 9.06 5.27 -19.09
C PHE A 129 8.55 3.87 -19.44
N ALA A 130 8.47 3.52 -20.72
CA ALA A 130 8.02 2.19 -21.16
C ALA A 130 8.96 1.07 -20.66
N VAL A 131 10.28 1.27 -20.76
CA VAL A 131 11.29 0.33 -20.24
C VAL A 131 11.14 0.18 -18.73
N ARG A 132 11.10 1.29 -17.98
CA ARG A 132 10.92 1.26 -16.51
C ARG A 132 9.61 0.64 -16.10
N SER A 133 8.52 0.90 -16.83
CA SER A 133 7.22 0.29 -16.57
C SER A 133 7.25 -1.21 -16.82
N GLY A 134 7.95 -1.67 -17.87
CA GLY A 134 8.16 -3.09 -18.16
C GLY A 134 8.99 -3.78 -17.08
N GLU A 135 10.11 -3.18 -16.64
CA GLU A 135 10.91 -3.68 -15.52
C GLU A 135 10.08 -3.80 -14.24
N ARG A 136 9.27 -2.78 -13.93
CA ARG A 136 8.40 -2.78 -12.74
C ARG A 136 7.29 -3.81 -12.85
N ALA A 137 6.77 -4.12 -14.04
CA ALA A 137 5.70 -5.09 -14.24
C ALA A 137 6.05 -6.49 -13.69
N GLU A 138 7.31 -6.89 -13.76
CA GLU A 138 7.80 -8.16 -13.20
C GLU A 138 7.61 -8.23 -11.67
N LEU A 139 7.77 -7.10 -10.97
CA LEU A 139 7.65 -7.05 -9.52
C LEU A 139 6.21 -7.32 -9.05
N TRP A 140 5.21 -7.00 -9.88
CA TRP A 140 3.80 -7.23 -9.55
C TRP A 140 3.36 -8.69 -9.73
N LYS A 141 4.23 -9.57 -10.25
CA LYS A 141 3.89 -10.98 -10.47
C LYS A 141 3.90 -11.80 -9.18
N ASN A 142 4.65 -11.39 -8.17
CA ASN A 142 4.67 -12.05 -6.87
C ASN A 142 4.75 -11.03 -5.72
N GLU A 143 4.16 -11.40 -4.59
CA GLU A 143 4.16 -10.57 -3.38
C GLU A 143 5.57 -10.47 -2.75
N ASP A 144 6.38 -11.51 -2.92
CA ASP A 144 7.75 -11.56 -2.41
C ASP A 144 8.62 -10.46 -3.04
N SER A 145 8.56 -10.24 -4.36
CA SER A 145 9.38 -9.21 -5.01
C SER A 145 8.97 -7.81 -4.57
N LEU A 146 7.66 -7.59 -4.36
CA LEU A 146 7.16 -6.33 -3.79
C LEU A 146 7.70 -6.12 -2.37
N THR A 147 7.73 -7.18 -1.57
CA THR A 147 8.24 -7.16 -0.20
C THR A 147 9.74 -6.88 -0.18
N PHE A 148 10.53 -7.59 -1.00
CA PHE A 148 11.97 -7.39 -1.11
C PHE A 148 12.33 -6.00 -1.64
N GLU A 149 11.64 -5.50 -2.67
CA GLU A 149 11.87 -4.16 -3.17
C GLU A 149 11.55 -3.11 -2.11
N SER A 150 10.45 -3.30 -1.37
CA SER A 150 10.12 -2.42 -0.25
C SER A 150 11.19 -2.46 0.83
N ALA A 151 11.76 -3.62 1.13
CA ALA A 151 12.84 -3.76 2.11
C ALA A 151 14.13 -3.05 1.65
N ILE A 152 14.44 -3.05 0.35
CA ILE A 152 15.59 -2.33 -0.22
C ILE A 152 15.39 -0.81 -0.11
N ASN A 153 14.19 -0.32 -0.45
CA ASN A 153 13.88 1.11 -0.46
C ASN A 153 13.65 1.69 0.95
N TYR A 154 13.12 0.87 1.86
CA TYR A 154 12.79 1.23 3.24
C TYR A 154 13.43 0.23 4.21
N PRO A 155 14.77 0.22 4.34
CA PRO A 155 15.44 -0.76 5.18
C PRO A 155 15.02 -0.64 6.65
N ALA A 156 14.83 0.57 7.17
CA ALA A 156 14.32 0.75 8.54
C ALA A 156 12.78 0.63 8.67
N GLY A 157 12.07 0.42 7.56
CA GLY A 157 10.61 0.23 7.54
C GLY A 157 10.21 -1.19 7.97
N ALA A 158 8.91 -1.42 8.17
CA ALA A 158 8.43 -2.70 8.69
C ALA A 158 8.77 -3.88 7.78
N THR A 159 8.62 -3.73 6.46
CA THR A 159 9.02 -4.74 5.47
C THR A 159 10.54 -4.97 5.48
N GLY A 160 11.35 -3.92 5.67
CA GLY A 160 12.79 -4.03 5.85
C GLY A 160 13.18 -4.85 7.10
N ASN A 161 12.54 -4.56 8.23
CA ASN A 161 12.71 -5.32 9.48
C ASN A 161 12.23 -6.77 9.30
N LEU A 162 11.09 -7.00 8.64
CA LEU A 162 10.57 -8.34 8.35
C LEU A 162 11.57 -9.17 7.54
N VAL A 163 12.04 -8.64 6.41
CA VAL A 163 12.99 -9.35 5.54
C VAL A 163 14.29 -9.65 6.27
N ARG A 164 14.85 -8.69 7.03
CA ARG A 164 16.05 -8.96 7.84
C ARG A 164 15.80 -10.02 8.90
N GLY A 165 14.69 -9.94 9.63
CA GLY A 165 14.29 -10.93 10.62
C GLY A 165 14.23 -12.33 10.02
N LEU A 166 13.55 -12.50 8.89
CA LEU A 166 13.47 -13.79 8.19
C LEU A 166 14.84 -14.29 7.69
N GLN A 167 15.70 -13.40 7.17
CA GLN A 167 17.06 -13.76 6.77
C GLN A 167 17.91 -14.24 7.97
N LEU A 168 17.76 -13.61 9.13
CA LEU A 168 18.46 -14.00 10.36
C LEU A 168 17.95 -15.34 10.89
N LEU A 169 16.63 -15.57 10.89
CA LEU A 169 16.04 -16.87 11.23
C LEU A 169 16.52 -17.99 10.30
N GLY A 170 16.62 -17.72 9.00
CA GLY A 170 17.15 -18.66 8.02
C GLY A 170 18.61 -19.05 8.25
N LYS A 171 19.37 -18.22 8.98
CA LYS A 171 20.75 -18.50 9.42
C LYS A 171 20.83 -19.15 10.80
N GLY A 172 19.71 -19.41 11.47
CA GLY A 172 19.71 -19.89 12.85
C GLY A 172 19.81 -18.78 13.91
N ASP A 173 19.87 -17.51 13.52
CA ASP A 173 20.13 -16.39 14.42
C ASP A 173 18.82 -15.80 14.97
N LEU A 174 18.24 -16.49 15.95
CA LEU A 174 17.03 -16.01 16.63
C LEU A 174 17.29 -14.74 17.45
N ASP A 175 18.49 -14.59 18.02
CA ASP A 175 18.84 -13.46 18.88
C ASP A 175 18.87 -12.15 18.08
N GLY A 176 19.46 -12.19 16.87
CA GLY A 176 19.42 -11.09 15.92
C GLY A 176 18.04 -10.88 15.29
N ALA A 177 17.29 -11.94 15.01
CA ALA A 177 15.97 -11.82 14.37
C ALA A 177 14.90 -11.21 15.28
N PHE A 178 14.93 -11.51 16.58
CA PHE A 178 13.89 -11.10 17.52
C PHE A 178 13.63 -9.58 17.57
N PRO A 179 14.64 -8.68 17.70
CA PRO A 179 14.39 -7.24 17.68
C PRO A 179 13.75 -6.77 16.37
N GLU A 180 14.12 -7.34 15.22
CA GLU A 180 13.55 -7.00 13.92
C GLU A 180 12.05 -7.38 13.85
N LEU A 181 11.71 -8.60 14.26
CA LEU A 181 10.30 -9.06 14.35
C LEU A 181 9.49 -8.20 15.33
N ARG A 182 10.10 -7.74 16.42
CA ARG A 182 9.46 -6.84 17.36
C ARG A 182 9.12 -5.49 16.72
N GLU A 183 10.00 -4.95 15.88
CA GLU A 183 9.71 -3.70 15.15
C GLU A 183 8.62 -3.87 14.08
N VAL A 184 8.49 -5.05 13.48
CA VAL A 184 7.33 -5.39 12.62
C VAL A 184 6.03 -5.31 13.42
N VAL A 185 6.01 -5.81 14.67
CA VAL A 185 4.83 -5.70 15.54
C VAL A 185 4.59 -4.25 15.98
N ASN A 186 5.63 -3.52 16.41
CA ASN A 186 5.53 -2.13 16.87
C ASN A 186 5.00 -1.17 15.80
N SER A 187 5.34 -1.42 14.53
CA SER A 187 4.88 -0.62 13.40
C SER A 187 3.43 -0.92 12.96
N GLY A 188 2.76 -1.89 13.61
CA GLY A 188 1.42 -2.33 13.22
C GLY A 188 1.38 -3.22 11.99
N HIS A 189 2.53 -3.52 11.36
CA HIS A 189 2.56 -4.27 10.11
C HIS A 189 2.06 -5.72 10.25
N HIS A 190 2.08 -6.26 11.47
CA HIS A 190 1.46 -7.55 11.83
C HIS A 190 -0.04 -7.64 11.53
N GLN A 191 -0.74 -6.53 11.28
CA GLN A 191 -2.14 -6.53 10.86
C GLN A 191 -2.32 -6.92 9.37
N TYR A 192 -1.26 -6.79 8.57
CA TYR A 192 -1.29 -7.06 7.13
C TYR A 192 -0.66 -8.41 6.77
N ILE A 193 0.02 -9.06 7.71
CA ILE A 193 0.71 -10.35 7.52
C ILE A 193 0.38 -11.30 8.67
N ASP A 194 0.26 -12.59 8.39
CA ASP A 194 0.27 -13.61 9.44
C ASP A 194 1.72 -13.95 9.80
N LEU A 195 2.30 -13.13 10.68
CA LEU A 195 3.70 -13.25 11.10
C LEU A 195 4.04 -14.66 11.64
N PHE A 196 3.07 -15.35 12.26
CA PHE A 196 3.30 -16.65 12.89
C PHE A 196 3.03 -17.84 11.98
N ALA A 197 2.43 -17.61 10.80
CA ALA A 197 2.34 -18.59 9.73
C ALA A 197 3.57 -18.61 8.81
N LEU A 198 4.52 -17.68 8.97
CA LEU A 198 5.72 -17.61 8.13
C LEU A 198 6.61 -18.86 8.34
N PRO A 199 6.97 -19.60 7.27
CA PRO A 199 7.73 -20.84 7.39
C PRO A 199 9.06 -20.71 8.15
N GLY A 200 9.76 -19.57 7.98
CA GLY A 200 11.02 -19.30 8.66
C GLY A 200 10.91 -19.20 10.18
N LEU A 201 9.71 -18.94 10.72
CA LEU A 201 9.46 -18.86 12.15
C LEU A 201 9.05 -20.21 12.77
N ALA A 202 8.63 -21.18 11.94
CA ALA A 202 8.09 -22.47 12.41
C ALA A 202 8.99 -23.20 13.42
N PRO A 203 10.34 -23.28 13.24
CA PRO A 203 11.22 -23.95 14.20
C PRO A 203 11.27 -23.27 15.58
N TYR A 204 10.88 -21.99 15.66
CA TYR A 204 11.04 -21.14 16.84
C TYR A 204 9.71 -20.86 17.56
N LEU A 205 8.59 -21.44 17.11
CA LEU A 205 7.26 -21.17 17.67
C LEU A 205 7.13 -21.54 19.16
N GLN A 206 7.99 -22.41 19.68
CA GLN A 206 8.05 -22.80 21.10
C GLN A 206 9.04 -21.97 21.92
N ASP A 207 9.86 -21.10 21.30
CA ASP A 207 10.77 -20.22 22.03
C ASP A 207 9.97 -19.22 22.88
N LYS A 208 10.33 -19.09 24.16
CA LYS A 208 9.60 -18.24 25.13
C LYS A 208 9.48 -16.78 24.65
N ARG A 209 10.45 -16.26 23.89
CA ARG A 209 10.41 -14.90 23.34
C ARG A 209 9.38 -14.78 22.22
N ILE A 210 9.34 -15.75 21.31
CA ILE A 210 8.35 -15.81 20.23
C ILE A 210 6.94 -16.01 20.79
N VAL A 211 6.77 -16.88 21.79
CA VAL A 211 5.48 -17.05 22.49
C VAL A 211 5.01 -15.74 23.11
N ARG A 212 5.88 -15.00 23.80
CA ARG A 212 5.55 -13.67 24.36
C ARG A 212 5.19 -12.66 23.27
N LEU A 213 5.90 -12.67 22.14
CA LEU A 213 5.59 -11.80 21.02
C LEU A 213 4.21 -12.14 20.42
N ARG A 214 3.88 -13.43 20.29
CA ARG A 214 2.54 -13.90 19.86
C ARG A 214 1.44 -13.47 20.82
N HIS A 215 1.66 -13.61 22.13
CA HIS A 215 0.70 -13.14 23.13
C HIS A 215 0.51 -11.61 23.04
N ARG A 216 1.58 -10.85 22.77
CA ARG A 216 1.48 -9.41 22.57
C ARG A 216 0.64 -9.07 21.33
N VAL A 217 0.89 -9.72 20.19
CA VAL A 217 0.08 -9.53 18.97
C VAL A 217 -1.39 -9.87 19.23
N ALA A 218 -1.67 -11.00 19.90
CA ALA A 218 -3.02 -11.38 20.26
C ALA A 218 -3.72 -10.32 21.13
N ARG A 219 -3.04 -9.75 22.13
CA ARG A 219 -3.60 -8.65 22.94
C ARG A 219 -3.90 -7.41 22.11
N LEU A 220 -2.97 -6.99 21.25
CA LEU A 220 -3.19 -5.85 20.35
C LEU A 220 -4.40 -6.07 19.44
N THR A 221 -4.62 -7.30 18.94
CA THR A 221 -5.80 -7.66 18.16
C THR A 221 -7.09 -7.56 18.98
N ILE A 222 -7.10 -8.04 20.23
CA ILE A 222 -8.27 -7.93 21.11
C ILE A 222 -8.58 -6.46 21.41
N GLU A 223 -7.56 -5.68 21.83
CA GLU A 223 -7.67 -4.24 22.13
C GLU A 223 -8.17 -3.45 20.91
N GLN A 224 -7.70 -3.78 19.70
CA GLN A 224 -8.11 -3.11 18.47
C GLN A 224 -9.62 -3.23 18.19
N PHE A 225 -10.23 -4.35 18.56
CA PHE A 225 -11.63 -4.65 18.29
C PHE A 225 -12.52 -4.56 19.54
N GLU A 226 -11.95 -4.15 20.67
CA GLU A 226 -12.68 -3.98 21.91
C GLU A 226 -13.72 -2.85 21.77
N GLY A 227 -14.98 -3.17 22.09
CA GLY A 227 -16.09 -2.22 22.02
C GLY A 227 -16.75 -2.06 20.64
N ASP A 228 -16.18 -2.64 19.57
CA ASP A 228 -16.82 -2.64 18.25
C ASP A 228 -17.95 -3.67 18.20
N ARG A 229 -19.19 -3.19 18.06
CA ARG A 229 -20.39 -4.04 17.98
C ARG A 229 -20.59 -4.64 16.57
N ALA A 230 -19.95 -4.05 15.57
CA ALA A 230 -20.18 -4.32 14.15
C ALA A 230 -19.07 -5.15 13.50
N LEU A 231 -18.37 -5.98 14.28
CA LEU A 231 -17.35 -6.88 13.74
C LEU A 231 -17.91 -7.79 12.63
N THR A 232 -17.18 -7.85 11.53
CA THR A 232 -17.39 -8.83 10.46
C THR A 232 -17.02 -10.23 10.94
N GLN A 233 -17.53 -11.26 10.27
CA GLN A 233 -17.20 -12.65 10.61
C GLN A 233 -15.68 -12.93 10.56
N HIS A 234 -14.96 -12.30 9.62
CA HIS A 234 -13.51 -12.40 9.53
C HIS A 234 -12.81 -11.81 10.76
N GLN A 235 -13.20 -10.60 11.17
CA GLN A 235 -12.62 -9.94 12.36
C GLN A 235 -12.93 -10.71 13.65
N MET A 236 -14.15 -11.23 13.79
CA MET A 236 -14.50 -12.08 14.95
C MET A 236 -13.65 -13.35 14.99
N ARG A 237 -13.37 -13.98 13.83
CA ARG A 237 -12.43 -15.09 13.77
C ARG A 237 -11.05 -14.70 14.27
N SER A 238 -10.51 -13.57 13.81
CA SER A 238 -9.22 -13.04 14.27
C SER A 238 -9.18 -12.80 15.79
N VAL A 239 -10.24 -12.23 16.36
CA VAL A 239 -10.37 -12.03 17.82
C VAL A 239 -10.45 -13.37 18.56
N GLY A 240 -11.23 -14.33 18.05
CA GLY A 240 -11.31 -15.68 18.61
C GLY A 240 -9.96 -16.40 18.62
N SER A 241 -9.22 -16.35 17.52
CA SER A 241 -7.85 -16.89 17.45
C SER A 241 -6.90 -16.18 18.44
N ALA A 242 -7.05 -14.86 18.62
CA ALA A 242 -6.26 -14.11 19.58
C ALA A 242 -6.51 -14.57 21.04
N HIS A 243 -7.78 -14.74 21.45
CA HIS A 243 -8.11 -15.30 22.77
C HIS A 243 -7.53 -16.72 22.95
N PHE A 244 -7.62 -17.56 21.91
CA PHE A 244 -7.01 -18.89 21.94
C PHE A 244 -5.49 -18.83 22.19
N TYR A 245 -4.77 -17.93 21.51
CA TYR A 245 -3.32 -17.81 21.66
C TYR A 245 -2.87 -17.36 23.05
N ILE A 246 -3.68 -16.61 23.79
CA ILE A 246 -3.39 -16.23 25.19
C ILE A 246 -3.93 -17.24 26.21
N GLY A 247 -4.57 -18.32 25.76
CA GLY A 247 -5.10 -19.39 26.60
C GLY A 247 -6.49 -19.13 27.18
N ASP A 248 -7.19 -18.11 26.71
CA ASP A 248 -8.55 -17.77 27.12
C ASP A 248 -9.57 -18.52 26.25
N TYR A 249 -9.72 -19.83 26.51
CA TYR A 249 -10.51 -20.72 25.68
C TYR A 249 -12.00 -20.40 25.67
N ASP A 250 -12.55 -19.97 26.81
CA ASP A 250 -13.98 -19.69 26.95
C ASP A 250 -14.39 -18.46 26.13
N SER A 251 -13.58 -17.38 26.18
CA SER A 251 -13.80 -16.22 25.32
C SER A 251 -13.59 -16.56 23.85
N ALA A 252 -12.56 -17.35 23.52
CA ALA A 252 -12.32 -17.77 22.14
C ALA A 252 -13.52 -18.53 21.55
N ILE A 253 -14.08 -19.49 22.30
CA ILE A 253 -15.26 -20.25 21.89
C ILE A 253 -16.46 -19.32 21.74
N THR A 254 -16.71 -18.44 22.71
CA THR A 254 -17.83 -17.50 22.69
C THR A 254 -17.80 -16.63 21.43
N VAL A 255 -16.66 -15.97 21.14
CA VAL A 255 -16.54 -15.10 19.96
C VAL A 255 -16.73 -15.88 18.66
N LEU A 256 -16.20 -17.10 18.55
CA LEU A 256 -16.33 -17.91 17.35
C LEU A 256 -17.75 -18.46 17.15
N GLU A 257 -18.47 -18.82 18.21
CA GLU A 257 -19.88 -19.19 18.13
C GLU A 257 -20.76 -18.01 17.70
N ASP A 258 -20.50 -16.81 18.24
CA ASP A 258 -21.15 -15.58 17.79
C ASP A 258 -20.87 -15.32 16.30
N ALA A 259 -19.65 -15.55 15.83
CA ALA A 259 -19.27 -15.42 14.43
C ALA A 259 -20.02 -16.41 13.51
N LEU A 260 -20.30 -17.63 13.99
CA LEU A 260 -21.13 -18.60 13.28
C LEU A 260 -22.59 -18.18 13.23
N ARG A 261 -23.14 -17.60 14.31
CA ARG A 261 -24.52 -17.10 14.36
C ARG A 261 -24.75 -15.96 13.40
N ARG A 262 -23.77 -15.07 13.21
CA ARG A 262 -23.84 -13.99 12.20
C ARG A 262 -23.83 -14.51 10.76
N GLY A 263 -23.26 -15.68 10.52
CA GLY A 263 -23.09 -16.24 9.17
C GLY A 263 -22.01 -15.51 8.36
N GLY A 264 -21.68 -16.08 7.19
CA GLY A 264 -20.66 -15.53 6.28
C GLY A 264 -19.77 -16.62 5.65
N PRO A 265 -18.78 -16.19 4.84
CA PRO A 265 -17.98 -17.08 4.00
C PRO A 265 -16.92 -17.89 4.77
N HIS A 266 -16.65 -17.59 6.05
CA HIS A 266 -15.60 -18.24 6.85
C HIS A 266 -16.12 -19.34 7.77
N ARG A 267 -17.34 -19.87 7.53
CA ARG A 267 -17.99 -20.87 8.39
C ARG A 267 -17.12 -22.10 8.65
N GLU A 268 -16.57 -22.70 7.60
CA GLU A 268 -15.78 -23.94 7.72
C GLU A 268 -14.51 -23.73 8.53
N ALA A 269 -13.80 -22.62 8.29
CA ALA A 269 -12.60 -22.27 9.03
C ALA A 269 -12.89 -22.03 10.52
N ILE A 270 -14.00 -21.36 10.86
CA ILE A 270 -14.41 -21.13 12.25
C ILE A 270 -14.79 -22.44 12.95
N LEU A 271 -15.45 -23.37 12.26
CA LEU A 271 -15.76 -24.70 12.81
C LEU A 271 -14.48 -25.49 13.12
N ALA A 272 -13.49 -25.44 12.23
CA ALA A 272 -12.18 -26.06 12.46
C ALA A 272 -11.45 -25.44 13.67
N ASP A 273 -11.48 -24.11 13.79
CA ASP A 273 -10.88 -23.40 14.93
C ASP A 273 -11.57 -23.80 16.25
N LEU A 274 -12.91 -23.84 16.30
CA LEU A 274 -13.67 -24.28 17.48
C LEU A 274 -13.35 -25.72 17.89
N GLU A 275 -13.24 -26.63 16.92
CA GLU A 275 -12.88 -28.01 17.19
C GLU A 275 -11.48 -28.12 17.80
N LEU A 276 -10.50 -27.41 17.22
CA LEU A 276 -9.13 -27.35 17.74
C LEU A 276 -9.10 -26.81 19.18
N ILE A 277 -9.81 -25.71 19.44
CA ILE A 277 -9.85 -25.06 20.77
C ILE A 277 -10.45 -26.01 21.81
N ARG A 278 -11.60 -26.62 21.51
CA ARG A 278 -12.29 -27.54 22.44
C ARG A 278 -11.47 -28.82 22.71
N ARG A 279 -10.77 -29.35 21.71
CA ARG A 279 -9.82 -30.47 21.91
C ARG A 279 -8.70 -30.05 22.86
N THR A 280 -8.05 -28.92 22.57
CA THR A 280 -6.96 -28.37 23.40
C THR A 280 -7.39 -28.12 24.85
N GLN A 281 -8.61 -27.61 25.08
CA GLN A 281 -9.15 -27.34 26.41
C GLN A 281 -9.36 -28.64 27.20
N ARG A 282 -9.87 -29.70 26.56
CA ARG A 282 -10.02 -31.03 27.19
C ARG A 282 -8.70 -31.66 27.58
N ASP A 283 -7.67 -31.52 26.74
CA ASP A 283 -6.36 -32.13 26.99
C ASP A 283 -5.60 -31.47 28.16
N ARG A 284 -6.03 -30.29 28.62
CA ARG A 284 -5.41 -29.53 29.72
C ARG A 284 -6.14 -29.63 31.06
N GLY A 285 -7.39 -30.09 31.07
CA GLY A 285 -8.23 -30.21 32.27
C GLY A 285 -8.19 -31.61 32.84
#